data_AF-A0A1V9V8W3-F1
#
_entry.id   AF-A0A1V9V8W3-F1
#
_cell.length_a   1.000
_cell.length_b   1.000
_cell.length_c   1.000
_cell.angle_alpha   90.00
_cell.angle_beta   90.00
_cell.angle_gamma   90.00
#
_symmetry.space_group_name_H-M   'P 1'
#
loop_
_entity.id
_entity.type
_entity.pdbx_description
1 polymer ?
#
loop_
_entity_poly.entity_id
_entity_poly.type
_entity_poly.pdbx_seq_one_letter_code
_entity_poly.pdbx_strand_id
1 'polypeptide(L)'
;MLRLSQNRLIIISSIFLTLFYNYKFFKDFILTYGFITSNIFYFLSVTVVLTLLIIFLLTLFSSKYTTKPILITIFTISAFTAYFMDSYSVVIDSEMIRNSLQTSFKESVDLFSFR
;
A
#
# COMPACT_ATOMS: atom_id res chain seq x y z
N MET A 1 7.51 16.91 22.77
CA MET A 1 6.77 16.92 21.49
C MET A 1 7.78 16.65 20.36
N LEU A 2 7.82 15.44 19.81
CA LEU A 2 8.80 15.05 18.79
C LEU A 2 8.63 15.93 17.53
N ARG A 3 9.56 16.87 17.29
CA ARG A 3 9.61 17.64 16.04
C ARG A 3 10.23 16.78 14.94
N LEU A 4 9.44 15.89 14.34
CA LEU A 4 9.87 15.19 13.14
C LEU A 4 9.88 16.16 11.95
N SER A 5 10.99 16.18 11.21
CA SER A 5 11.06 16.88 9.92
C SER A 5 10.14 16.20 8.90
N GLN A 6 9.51 16.98 8.03
CA GLN A 6 8.61 16.50 6.97
C GLN A 6 9.22 15.34 6.17
N ASN A 7 10.50 15.45 5.82
CA ASN A 7 11.20 14.42 5.06
C ASN A 7 11.33 13.11 5.84
N ARG A 8 11.61 13.18 7.15
CA ARG A 8 11.68 11.97 8.00
C ARG A 8 10.33 11.28 8.08
N LEU A 9 9.26 12.07 8.16
CA LEU A 9 7.90 11.56 8.23
C LEU A 9 7.50 10.85 6.94
N ILE A 10 7.85 11.40 5.77
CA ILE A 10 7.63 10.76 4.46
C ILE A 10 8.41 9.45 4.35
N ILE A 11 9.69 9.43 4.75
CA ILE A 11 10.52 8.21 4.69
C ILE A 11 9.92 7.10 5.55
N ILE A 12 9.61 7.40 6.82
CA ILE A 12 9.01 6.42 7.75
C ILE A 12 7.67 5.90 7.19
N SER A 13 6.83 6.81 6.68
CA SER A 13 5.54 6.46 6.09
C SER A 13 5.69 5.56 4.87
N SER A 14 6.66 5.84 4.00
CA SER A 14 6.91 5.07 2.78
C SER A 14 7.41 3.66 3.08
N ILE A 15 8.32 3.53 4.06
CA ILE A 15 8.80 2.23 4.53
C ILE A 15 7.64 1.43 5.12
N PHE A 16 6.78 2.07 5.92
CA PHE A 16 5.61 1.42 6.50
C PHE A 16 4.61 0.95 5.43
N LEU A 17 4.28 1.82 4.46
CA LEU A 17 3.42 1.47 3.33
C LEU A 17 3.97 0.30 2.52
N THR A 18 5.29 0.30 2.28
CA THR A 18 5.93 -0.79 1.54
C THR A 18 5.84 -2.10 2.34
N LEU A 19 6.30 -2.13 3.59
CA LEU A 19 6.42 -3.39 4.33
C LEU A 19 5.08 -4.01 4.73
N PHE A 20 4.10 -3.20 5.14
CA PHE A 20 2.85 -3.71 5.70
C PHE A 20 1.73 -3.75 4.67
N TYR A 21 1.47 -2.64 3.97
CA TYR A 21 0.31 -2.54 3.07
C TYR A 21 0.51 -3.26 1.73
N ASN A 22 1.76 -3.59 1.36
CA ASN A 22 2.07 -4.38 0.17
C ASN A 22 2.44 -5.83 0.51
N TYR A 23 1.97 -6.36 1.65
CA TYR A 23 2.27 -7.73 2.07
C TYR A 23 1.84 -8.78 1.03
N LYS A 24 0.60 -8.69 0.51
CA LYS A 24 0.11 -9.58 -0.56
C LYS A 24 1.03 -9.62 -1.76
N PHE A 25 1.49 -8.45 -2.21
CA PHE A 25 2.40 -8.32 -3.34
C PHE A 25 3.69 -9.09 -3.09
N PHE A 26 4.34 -8.89 -1.94
CA PHE A 26 5.57 -9.62 -1.60
C PHE A 26 5.34 -11.13 -1.47
N LYS A 27 4.21 -11.53 -0.89
CA LYS A 27 3.84 -12.95 -0.78
C LYS A 27 3.70 -13.61 -2.14
N ASP A 28 2.91 -13.03 -3.04
CA ASP A 28 2.66 -13.58 -4.36
C ASP A 28 3.93 -13.52 -5.24
N PHE A 29 4.76 -12.48 -5.04
CA PHE A 29 6.06 -12.33 -5.70
C PHE A 29 7.06 -13.42 -5.28
N ILE A 30 7.17 -13.72 -3.97
CA ILE A 30 8.01 -14.82 -3.46
C ILE A 30 7.50 -16.18 -3.98
N LEU A 31 6.18 -16.39 -4.01
CA LEU A 31 5.59 -17.62 -4.51
C LEU A 31 5.85 -17.83 -6.01
N THR A 32 5.87 -16.76 -6.80
CA THR A 32 6.07 -16.81 -8.26
C THR A 32 7.52 -17.11 -8.64
N TYR A 33 8.48 -16.44 -8.00
CA TYR A 33 9.90 -16.54 -8.38
C TYR A 33 10.68 -17.59 -7.58
N GLY A 34 10.12 -18.10 -6.48
CA GLY A 34 10.79 -19.04 -5.58
C GLY A 34 11.92 -18.38 -4.78
N PHE A 35 12.07 -18.82 -3.52
CA PHE A 35 13.10 -18.31 -2.62
C PHE A 35 14.44 -19.03 -2.86
N ILE A 36 15.09 -18.73 -3.98
CA ILE A 36 16.44 -19.22 -4.32
C ILE A 36 17.45 -18.12 -3.95
N THR A 37 18.63 -18.49 -3.47
CA THR A 37 19.71 -17.57 -3.06
C THR A 37 20.07 -16.56 -4.14
N SER A 38 19.96 -16.94 -5.42
CA SER A 38 20.17 -16.06 -6.58
C SER A 38 19.14 -14.92 -6.69
N ASN A 39 17.91 -15.13 -6.18
CA ASN A 39 16.81 -14.18 -6.35
C ASN A 39 16.76 -13.13 -5.22
N ILE A 40 17.57 -13.28 -4.16
CA ILE A 40 17.56 -12.36 -3.01
C ILE A 40 17.81 -10.90 -3.42
N PHE A 41 18.71 -10.68 -4.38
CA PHE A 41 19.02 -9.35 -4.90
C PHE A 41 17.85 -8.75 -5.69
N TYR A 42 17.05 -9.58 -6.35
CA TYR A 42 15.84 -9.16 -7.06
C TYR A 42 14.74 -8.74 -6.08
N PHE A 43 14.54 -9.51 -4.99
CA PHE A 43 13.63 -9.11 -3.91
C PHE A 43 14.05 -7.79 -3.26
N LEU A 44 15.34 -7.63 -2.97
CA LEU A 44 15.89 -6.42 -2.39
C LEU A 44 15.70 -5.22 -3.33
N SER A 45 16.03 -5.38 -4.62
CA SER A 45 15.94 -4.29 -5.59
C SER A 45 14.50 -3.83 -5.79
N VAL A 46 13.55 -4.75 -5.92
CA VAL A 46 12.12 -4.42 -6.04
C VAL A 46 11.61 -3.69 -4.79
N THR A 47 11.98 -4.16 -3.60
CA THR A 47 11.60 -3.50 -2.34
C THR A 47 12.14 -2.08 -2.26
N VAL A 48 13.41 -1.89 -2.63
CA VAL A 48 14.08 -0.57 -2.63
C VAL A 48 13.43 0.36 -3.66
N VAL A 49 13.22 -0.11 -4.89
CA VAL A 49 12.59 0.68 -5.96
C VAL A 49 11.17 1.09 -5.57
N LEU A 50 10.38 0.17 -5.03
CA LEU A 50 9.03 0.46 -4.57
C LEU A 50 9.03 1.51 -3.45
N THR A 51 9.91 1.37 -2.47
CA THR A 51 10.05 2.34 -1.38
C THR A 51 10.45 3.72 -1.90
N LEU A 52 11.44 3.79 -2.80
CA LEU A 52 11.90 5.05 -3.40
C LEU A 52 10.82 5.70 -4.25
N LEU A 53 10.04 4.92 -4.99
CA LEU A 53 8.91 5.41 -5.78
C LEU A 53 7.85 6.05 -4.88
N ILE A 54 7.49 5.41 -3.76
CA ILE A 54 6.53 5.96 -2.80
C ILE A 54 7.09 7.25 -2.17
N ILE A 55 8.38 7.27 -1.79
CA ILE A 55 9.04 8.49 -1.28
C ILE A 55 8.95 9.61 -2.32
N PHE A 56 9.28 9.31 -3.57
CA PHE A 56 9.24 10.28 -4.67
C PHE A 56 7.83 10.87 -4.86
N LEU A 57 6.81 10.01 -4.95
CA LEU A 57 5.41 10.44 -5.11
C LEU A 57 4.94 11.28 -3.92
N LEU A 58 5.17 10.81 -2.69
CA LEU A 58 4.79 11.56 -1.49
C LEU A 58 5.52 12.90 -1.42
N THR A 59 6.80 12.94 -1.77
CA THR A 59 7.59 14.17 -1.78
C THR A 59 7.04 15.18 -2.79
N LEU A 60 6.66 14.71 -3.99
CA LEU A 60 6.13 15.56 -5.07
C LEU A 60 4.86 16.32 -4.66
N PHE A 61 3.97 15.68 -3.91
CA PHE A 61 2.74 16.31 -3.43
C PHE A 61 2.86 16.90 -2.01
N SER A 62 4.03 16.76 -1.38
CA SER A 62 4.25 17.24 -0.02
C SER A 62 4.50 18.74 0.04
N SER A 63 3.73 19.40 0.89
CA SER A 63 3.92 20.79 1.31
C SER A 63 3.63 20.89 2.80
N LYS A 64 3.98 22.03 3.40
CA LYS A 64 3.82 22.30 4.84
C LYS A 64 2.40 22.01 5.34
N TYR A 65 1.39 22.22 4.48
CA TYR A 65 -0.02 22.03 4.81
C TYR A 65 -0.66 20.78 4.19
N THR A 66 -0.09 20.24 3.09
CA THR A 66 -0.68 19.10 2.36
C THR A 66 -0.17 17.74 2.84
N THR A 67 1.02 17.67 3.45
CA THR A 67 1.64 16.39 3.84
C THR A 67 0.74 15.58 4.76
N LYS A 68 0.15 16.23 5.77
CA LYS A 68 -0.70 15.56 6.76
C LYS A 68 -1.99 14.99 6.13
N PRO A 69 -2.82 15.77 5.41
CA PRO A 69 -4.03 15.22 4.80
C PRO A 69 -3.72 14.14 3.75
N ILE A 70 -2.65 14.30 2.95
CA ILE A 70 -2.25 13.29 1.95
C ILE A 70 -1.95 11.96 2.62
N LEU A 71 -1.16 11.96 3.70
CA LEU A 71 -0.82 10.72 4.39
C LEU A 71 -2.04 10.08 5.05
N ILE A 72 -2.93 10.86 5.68
CA ILE A 72 -4.17 10.31 6.25
C ILE A 72 -4.97 9.59 5.15
N THR A 73 -5.22 10.27 4.03
CA THR A 73 -5.97 9.69 2.90
C THR A 73 -5.30 8.43 2.35
N ILE A 74 -3.98 8.47 2.12
CA ILE A 74 -3.23 7.32 1.58
C ILE A 74 -3.28 6.15 2.54
N PHE A 75 -3.06 6.36 3.85
CA PHE A 75 -3.10 5.28 4.82
C PHE A 75 -4.49 4.66 4.94
N THR A 76 -5.55 5.47 4.94
CA THR A 76 -6.93 4.98 4.99
C THR A 76 -7.26 4.16 3.74
N ILE A 77 -7.00 4.70 2.54
CA ILE A 77 -7.25 3.98 1.29
C ILE A 77 -6.42 2.69 1.25
N SER A 78 -5.13 2.77 1.59
CA SER A 78 -4.24 1.61 1.59
C SER A 78 -4.73 0.51 2.55
N ALA A 79 -5.34 0.87 3.68
CA ALA A 79 -5.90 -0.10 4.62
C ALA A 79 -7.07 -0.88 4.05
N PHE A 80 -8.00 -0.17 3.41
CA PHE A 80 -9.11 -0.82 2.73
C PHE A 80 -8.59 -1.71 1.59
N THR A 81 -7.73 -1.18 0.71
CA THR A 81 -7.22 -1.96 -0.43
C THR A 81 -6.42 -3.17 0.04
N ALA A 82 -5.54 -3.04 1.04
CA ALA A 82 -4.77 -4.14 1.57
C ALA A 82 -5.69 -5.22 2.19
N TYR A 83 -6.71 -4.83 2.97
CA TYR A 83 -7.68 -5.77 3.51
C TYR A 83 -8.39 -6.59 2.42
N PHE A 84 -8.85 -5.93 1.35
CA PHE A 84 -9.53 -6.62 0.24
C PHE A 84 -8.56 -7.51 -0.56
N MET A 85 -7.33 -7.05 -0.80
CA MET A 85 -6.29 -7.84 -1.47
C MET A 85 -5.84 -9.05 -0.65
N ASP A 86 -5.67 -8.88 0.66
CA ASP A 86 -5.21 -9.94 1.56
C ASP A 86 -6.31 -10.96 1.86
N SER A 87 -7.55 -10.51 2.13
CA SER A 87 -8.64 -11.38 2.57
C SER A 87 -9.38 -12.04 1.40
N TYR A 88 -9.60 -11.29 0.31
CA TYR A 88 -10.39 -11.75 -0.84
C TYR A 88 -9.54 -12.06 -2.06
N SER A 89 -8.22 -11.84 -2.02
CA SER A 89 -7.32 -12.00 -3.18
C SER A 89 -7.80 -11.24 -4.44
N VAL A 90 -8.52 -10.14 -4.23
CA VAL A 90 -8.99 -9.25 -5.29
C VAL A 90 -7.82 -8.40 -5.76
N VAL A 91 -7.70 -8.20 -7.08
CA VAL A 91 -6.76 -7.26 -7.67
C VAL A 91 -7.51 -5.98 -7.99
N ILE A 92 -7.07 -4.84 -7.47
CA ILE A 92 -7.72 -3.55 -7.71
C ILE A 92 -7.39 -3.07 -9.13
N ASP A 93 -8.30 -3.30 -10.08
CA ASP A 93 -8.24 -2.82 -11.45
C ASP A 93 -9.42 -1.89 -11.79
N SER A 94 -9.53 -1.45 -13.04
CA SER A 94 -10.59 -0.54 -13.48
C SER A 94 -11.98 -1.17 -13.39
N GLU A 95 -12.07 -2.50 -13.53
CA GLU A 95 -13.32 -3.23 -13.37
C GLU A 95 -13.74 -3.31 -11.90
N MET A 96 -12.82 -3.59 -10.97
CA MET A 96 -13.09 -3.56 -9.54
C MET A 96 -13.50 -2.17 -9.06
N ILE A 97 -12.88 -1.11 -9.56
CA ILE A 97 -13.31 0.27 -9.25
C ILE A 97 -14.73 0.49 -9.75
N ARG A 98 -15.03 0.14 -11.01
CA ARG A 98 -16.39 0.28 -11.57
C ARG A 98 -17.41 -0.51 -10.76
N ASN A 99 -17.10 -1.76 -10.43
CA ASN A 99 -17.97 -2.63 -9.66
C ASN A 99 -18.21 -2.02 -8.28
N SER A 100 -17.17 -1.58 -7.57
CA SER A 100 -17.29 -0.94 -6.25
C SER A 100 -18.16 0.31 -6.24
N LEU A 101 -18.17 1.08 -7.34
CA LEU A 101 -19.02 2.27 -7.49
C LEU A 101 -20.46 1.92 -7.86
N GLN A 102 -20.69 0.74 -8.44
CA GLN A 102 -22.00 0.22 -8.81
C GLN A 102 -22.64 -0.64 -7.71
N THR A 103 -21.83 -1.17 -6.77
CA THR A 103 -22.30 -2.05 -5.69
C THR A 103 -23.25 -1.32 -4.74
N SER A 104 -24.33 -2.01 -4.34
CA SER A 104 -25.27 -1.49 -3.34
C SER A 104 -24.68 -1.60 -1.92
N PHE A 105 -25.00 -0.64 -1.03
CA PHE A 105 -24.51 -0.64 0.36
C PHE A 105 -24.76 -1.97 1.11
N LYS A 106 -25.82 -2.72 0.76
CA LYS A 106 -26.16 -4.00 1.39
C LYS A 106 -25.17 -5.10 1.05
N GLU A 107 -24.65 -5.10 -0.17
CA GLU A 107 -23.71 -6.10 -0.69
C GLU A 107 -22.26 -5.81 -0.23
N SER A 108 -21.90 -4.53 -0.01
CA SER A 108 -20.60 -4.15 0.53
C SER A 108 -20.44 -4.46 2.02
N VAL A 109 -21.53 -4.39 2.80
CA VAL A 109 -21.50 -4.68 4.26
C VAL A 109 -21.23 -6.17 4.52
N ASP A 110 -21.74 -7.05 3.66
CA ASP A 110 -21.52 -8.50 3.78
C ASP A 110 -20.03 -8.90 3.58
N LEU A 111 -19.21 -8.03 2.97
CA LEU A 111 -17.77 -8.24 2.82
C LEU A 111 -16.96 -7.83 4.07
N PHE A 112 -17.57 -7.18 5.05
CA PHE A 112 -16.91 -6.97 6.34
C PHE A 112 -17.00 -8.27 7.16
N SER A 113 -15.86 -8.93 7.35
CA SER A 113 -15.77 -10.08 8.24
C SER A 113 -15.03 -9.66 9.51
N PHE A 114 -15.67 -9.84 10.67
CA PHE A 114 -14.95 -9.93 11.94
C PHE A 114 -14.28 -11.30 11.98
N ARG A 115 -13.10 -11.41 11.38
CA ARG A 115 -12.20 -12.53 11.67
C ARG A 115 -11.59 -12.36 13.05
#